data_AF-A0AAW7IVT1-F1
#
_entry.id   AF-A0AAW7IVT1-F1
#
_cell.length_a   1.000
_cell.length_b   1.000
_cell.length_c   1.000
_cell.angle_alpha   90.00
_cell.angle_beta   90.00
_cell.angle_gamma   90.00
#
_symmetry.space_group_name_H-M   'P 1'
#
loop_
_entity.id
_entity.type
_entity.pdbx_description
1 polymer ?
#
loop_
_entity_poly.entity_id
_entity_poly.type
_entity_poly.pdbx_seq_one_letter_code
_entity_poly.pdbx_strand_id
1 'polypeptide(L)'
;MVKKTILAICTLFLLNIVAPTLEAKALTFGELPTKQTSKQWSVQVGQAEKGKGLAESKTGEYHTYSLEVDNIGKDVLSAEIYMYRNEPNSTTKFALFGCPPDHPCRKLDTDEQAIALAKQMNDGYPYRFSNFLLAEKATELEVEIIWTKKGSEGRPLKETFTFTAE
;
A
#
# COMPACT_ATOMS: atom_id res chain seq x y z
N MET A 1 40.27 45.92 -10.83
CA MET A 1 39.76 44.92 -9.86
C MET A 1 38.34 44.44 -10.18
N VAL A 2 37.39 45.35 -10.49
CA VAL A 2 35.96 45.05 -10.76
C VAL A 2 35.71 43.99 -11.85
N LYS A 3 36.49 43.97 -12.95
CA LYS A 3 36.34 42.98 -14.03
C LYS A 3 36.59 41.52 -13.60
N LYS A 4 37.51 41.28 -12.66
CA LYS A 4 37.81 39.92 -12.15
C LYS A 4 36.74 39.45 -11.17
N THR A 5 36.15 40.36 -10.40
CA THR A 5 35.04 40.07 -9.48
C THR A 5 33.75 39.75 -10.22
N ILE A 6 33.43 40.48 -11.31
CA ILE A 6 32.26 40.18 -12.16
C ILE A 6 32.39 38.81 -12.81
N LEU A 7 33.58 38.47 -13.33
CA LEU A 7 33.81 37.17 -13.96
C LEU A 7 33.62 36.02 -12.97
N ALA A 8 34.11 36.16 -11.72
CA ALA A 8 33.95 35.16 -10.67
C ALA A 8 32.48 34.98 -10.22
N ILE A 9 31.71 36.08 -10.15
CA ILE A 9 30.28 36.04 -9.81
C ILE A 9 29.48 35.33 -10.91
N CYS A 10 29.80 35.58 -12.19
CA CYS A 10 29.17 34.88 -13.31
C CYS A 10 29.45 33.37 -13.30
N THR A 11 30.66 32.92 -12.93
CA THR A 11 30.96 31.48 -12.85
C THR A 11 30.24 30.79 -11.70
N LEU A 12 30.03 31.47 -10.57
CA LEU A 12 29.28 30.95 -9.42
C LEU A 12 27.76 30.79 -9.70
N PHE A 13 27.19 31.64 -10.57
CA PHE A 13 25.79 31.49 -11.01
C PHE A 13 25.60 30.32 -11.99
N LEU A 14 26.58 30.02 -12.83
CA LEU A 14 26.51 28.93 -13.81
C LEU A 14 26.59 27.53 -13.17
N LEU A 15 27.19 27.40 -11.98
CA LEU A 15 27.34 26.13 -11.27
C LEU A 15 26.07 25.65 -10.53
N ASN A 16 25.03 26.49 -10.43
CA ASN A 16 23.78 26.14 -9.73
C ASN A 16 22.66 25.62 -10.64
N ILE A 17 22.89 25.47 -11.95
CA ILE A 17 21.82 25.18 -12.93
C ILE A 17 21.64 23.67 -13.18
N VAL A 18 22.50 22.81 -12.62
CA VAL A 18 22.40 21.35 -12.79
C VAL A 18 22.12 20.69 -11.45
N ALA A 19 20.97 21.01 -10.85
CA ALA A 19 20.38 20.08 -9.90
C ALA A 19 19.92 18.87 -10.71
N PRO A 20 20.42 17.64 -10.45
CA PRO A 20 19.82 16.47 -11.07
C PRO A 20 18.34 16.47 -10.67
N THR A 21 17.45 16.48 -11.65
CA THR A 21 16.05 16.14 -11.43
C THR A 21 16.06 14.71 -10.93
N LEU A 22 15.99 14.52 -9.61
CA LEU A 22 15.66 13.22 -9.03
C LEU A 22 14.25 12.93 -9.53
N GLU A 23 14.14 12.13 -10.59
CA GLU A 23 12.86 11.55 -10.97
C GLU A 23 12.40 10.75 -9.75
N ALA A 24 11.41 11.29 -9.05
CA ALA A 24 10.77 10.60 -7.96
C ALA A 24 10.06 9.40 -8.57
N LYS A 25 10.63 8.20 -8.40
CA LYS A 25 10.02 6.96 -8.87
C LYS A 25 8.73 6.71 -8.09
N ALA A 26 7.61 7.00 -8.72
CA ALA A 26 6.28 6.68 -8.21
C ALA A 26 5.95 5.21 -8.46
N LEU A 27 5.36 4.55 -7.48
CA LEU A 27 4.79 3.22 -7.67
C LEU A 27 3.54 3.35 -8.55
N THR A 28 3.68 2.86 -9.77
CA THR A 28 2.56 2.61 -10.68
C THR A 28 2.60 1.15 -11.09
N PHE A 29 1.44 0.53 -11.23
CA PHE A 29 1.36 -0.86 -11.70
C PHE A 29 1.20 -0.85 -13.21
N GLY A 30 2.33 -0.96 -13.94
CA GLY A 30 2.34 -0.90 -15.40
C GLY A 30 1.48 -1.98 -16.06
N GLU A 31 1.50 -3.20 -15.52
CA GLU A 31 0.62 -4.30 -15.91
C GLU A 31 -0.21 -4.77 -14.70
N LEU A 32 -1.53 -4.76 -14.87
CA LEU A 32 -2.47 -5.26 -13.88
C LEU A 32 -3.21 -6.50 -14.43
N PRO A 33 -3.45 -7.53 -13.59
CA PRO A 33 -3.12 -7.58 -12.16
C PRO A 33 -1.63 -7.87 -11.90
N THR A 34 -1.09 -7.29 -10.82
CA THR A 34 0.25 -7.63 -10.29
C THR A 34 0.10 -8.53 -9.08
N LYS A 35 0.87 -9.63 -9.00
CA LYS A 35 0.70 -10.66 -7.97
C LYS A 35 2.01 -11.01 -7.28
N GLN A 36 1.97 -11.16 -5.96
CA GLN A 36 3.01 -11.81 -5.16
C GLN A 36 2.40 -12.99 -4.39
N THR A 37 3.19 -14.05 -4.17
CA THR A 37 2.71 -15.27 -3.49
C THR A 37 3.73 -15.79 -2.49
N SER A 38 3.24 -16.41 -1.43
CA SER A 38 4.01 -17.20 -0.46
C SER A 38 3.49 -18.64 -0.41
N LYS A 39 3.85 -19.41 0.63
CA LYS A 39 3.25 -20.73 0.87
C LYS A 39 1.82 -20.65 1.40
N GLN A 40 1.46 -19.54 2.04
CA GLN A 40 0.17 -19.38 2.73
C GLN A 40 -0.75 -18.40 1.99
N TRP A 41 -0.20 -17.37 1.35
CA TRP A 41 -0.99 -16.26 0.82
C TRP A 41 -0.69 -15.98 -0.65
N SER A 42 -1.71 -15.58 -1.39
CA SER A 42 -1.58 -14.91 -2.69
C SER A 42 -2.14 -13.51 -2.54
N VAL A 43 -1.35 -12.50 -2.90
CA VAL A 43 -1.70 -11.08 -2.79
C VAL A 43 -1.67 -10.47 -4.18
N GLN A 44 -2.81 -9.96 -4.63
CA GLN A 44 -2.98 -9.43 -5.97
C GLN A 44 -3.48 -7.98 -5.92
N VAL A 45 -2.75 -7.08 -6.58
CA VAL A 45 -3.22 -5.73 -6.88
C VAL A 45 -3.87 -5.75 -8.25
N GLY A 46 -5.11 -5.26 -8.33
CA GLY A 46 -5.93 -5.26 -9.54
C GLY A 46 -6.43 -3.88 -9.93
N GLN A 47 -7.24 -3.86 -10.98
CA GLN A 47 -7.96 -2.66 -11.41
C GLN A 47 -8.99 -2.25 -10.36
N ALA A 48 -9.13 -0.95 -10.10
CA ALA A 48 -10.18 -0.44 -9.23
C ALA A 48 -11.58 -0.76 -9.80
N GLU A 49 -12.54 -1.01 -8.92
CA GLU A 49 -13.92 -1.24 -9.33
C GLU A 49 -14.60 0.07 -9.77
N LYS A 50 -15.54 -0.04 -10.71
CA LYS A 50 -16.35 1.08 -11.21
C LYS A 50 -17.74 1.03 -10.61
N GLY A 51 -18.22 2.13 -10.03
CA GLY A 51 -19.53 2.16 -9.40
C GLY A 51 -19.79 3.47 -8.65
N LYS A 52 -21.06 3.75 -8.38
CA LYS A 52 -21.45 4.94 -7.61
C LYS A 52 -20.93 4.82 -6.18
N GLY A 53 -20.30 5.88 -5.68
CA GLY A 53 -19.80 5.96 -4.30
C GLY A 53 -18.45 5.28 -4.07
N LEU A 54 -17.80 4.75 -5.12
CA LEU A 54 -16.43 4.26 -5.04
C LEU A 54 -15.43 5.40 -5.29
N ALA A 55 -14.26 5.30 -4.67
CA ALA A 55 -13.21 6.29 -4.88
C ALA A 55 -12.64 6.18 -6.31
N GLU A 56 -12.56 7.32 -6.99
CA GLU A 56 -11.97 7.43 -8.33
C GLU A 56 -10.58 8.04 -8.25
N SER A 57 -9.71 7.72 -9.21
CA SER A 57 -8.38 8.32 -9.30
C SER A 57 -8.47 9.83 -9.50
N LYS A 58 -7.54 10.56 -8.88
CA LYS A 58 -7.44 12.02 -9.00
C LYS A 58 -6.02 12.41 -9.40
N THR A 59 -5.89 12.91 -10.62
CA THR A 59 -4.61 13.33 -11.21
C THR A 59 -3.92 14.38 -10.33
N GLY A 60 -2.63 14.18 -10.08
CA GLY A 60 -1.81 15.00 -9.19
C GLY A 60 -1.91 14.62 -7.72
N GLU A 61 -2.80 13.68 -7.33
CA GLU A 61 -3.04 13.31 -5.94
C GLU A 61 -2.86 11.81 -5.71
N TYR A 62 -3.69 10.96 -6.32
CA TYR A 62 -3.65 9.51 -6.11
C TYR A 62 -4.26 8.72 -7.27
N HIS A 63 -3.73 7.52 -7.47
CA HIS A 63 -4.35 6.45 -8.25
C HIS A 63 -5.22 5.57 -7.36
N THR A 64 -6.15 4.86 -7.97
CA THR A 64 -7.02 3.88 -7.30
C THR A 64 -6.80 2.48 -7.86
N TYR A 65 -6.72 1.50 -6.95
CA TYR A 65 -6.52 0.09 -7.28
C TYR A 65 -7.39 -0.79 -6.38
N SER A 66 -7.55 -2.06 -6.76
CA SER A 66 -8.16 -3.09 -5.90
C SER A 66 -7.11 -3.99 -5.28
N LEU A 67 -7.43 -4.58 -4.13
CA LEU A 67 -6.65 -5.64 -3.50
C LEU A 67 -7.51 -6.90 -3.39
N GLU A 68 -6.92 -8.04 -3.78
CA GLU A 68 -7.44 -9.37 -3.49
C GLU A 68 -6.38 -10.18 -2.73
N VAL A 69 -6.79 -10.83 -1.64
CA VAL A 69 -5.93 -11.73 -0.87
C VAL A 69 -6.61 -13.08 -0.71
N ASP A 70 -5.94 -14.13 -1.18
CA ASP A 70 -6.37 -15.51 -1.07
C ASP A 70 -5.57 -16.26 0.00
N ASN A 71 -6.25 -17.09 0.78
CA ASN A 71 -5.60 -18.17 1.51
C ASN A 71 -5.35 -19.35 0.55
N ILE A 72 -4.09 -19.56 0.15
CA ILE A 72 -3.68 -20.68 -0.72
C ILE A 72 -3.01 -21.83 0.06
N GLY A 73 -2.85 -21.65 1.37
CA GLY A 73 -2.20 -22.60 2.26
C GLY A 73 -3.19 -23.44 3.05
N LYS A 74 -2.87 -23.67 4.33
CA LYS A 74 -3.73 -24.40 5.26
C LYS A 74 -4.74 -23.47 5.93
N ASP A 75 -5.81 -24.05 6.47
CA ASP A 75 -6.79 -23.33 7.28
C ASP A 75 -6.15 -22.55 8.43
N VAL A 76 -6.61 -21.32 8.60
CA VAL A 76 -6.23 -20.42 9.69
C VAL A 76 -7.41 -20.20 10.65
N LEU A 77 -7.12 -19.92 11.91
CA LEU A 77 -8.13 -19.66 12.94
C LEU A 77 -8.62 -18.21 12.91
N SER A 78 -7.69 -17.27 12.71
CA SER A 78 -7.94 -15.84 12.62
C SER A 78 -7.04 -15.25 11.54
N ALA A 79 -7.51 -14.20 10.86
CA ALA A 79 -6.76 -13.47 9.85
C ALA A 79 -7.08 -11.98 9.93
N GLU A 80 -6.05 -11.15 9.84
CA GLU A 80 -6.13 -9.69 9.77
C GLU A 80 -5.27 -9.24 8.60
N ILE A 81 -5.76 -8.26 7.84
CA ILE A 81 -5.09 -7.73 6.65
C ILE A 81 -5.00 -6.23 6.79
N TYR A 82 -3.77 -5.72 6.65
CA TYR A 82 -3.44 -4.32 6.76
C TYR A 82 -2.71 -3.87 5.50
N MET A 83 -3.09 -2.71 4.96
CA MET A 83 -2.44 -2.06 3.83
C MET A 83 -1.82 -0.72 4.24
N TYR A 84 -0.57 -0.50 3.88
CA TYR A 84 0.15 0.74 4.15
C TYR A 84 0.82 1.26 2.88
N ARG A 85 0.87 2.58 2.72
CA ARG A 85 1.74 3.21 1.72
C ARG A 85 2.71 4.17 2.37
N ASN A 86 3.88 4.34 1.77
CA ASN A 86 4.82 5.34 2.25
C ASN A 86 4.40 6.77 1.87
N GLU A 87 5.03 7.74 2.54
CA GLU A 87 4.93 9.16 2.27
C GLU A 87 6.35 9.71 2.04
N PRO A 88 6.56 10.65 1.09
CA PRO A 88 7.88 11.21 0.86
C PRO A 88 8.46 11.85 2.12
N ASN A 89 9.74 11.58 2.36
CA ASN A 89 10.50 12.10 3.51
C ASN A 89 9.90 11.74 4.88
N SER A 90 9.17 10.62 4.98
CA SER A 90 8.55 10.15 6.23
C SER A 90 8.85 8.68 6.46
N THR A 91 9.19 8.32 7.70
CA THR A 91 9.22 6.93 8.17
C THR A 91 7.84 6.41 8.55
N THR A 92 6.88 7.31 8.77
CA THR A 92 5.48 6.98 9.05
C THR A 92 4.77 6.64 7.75
N LYS A 93 4.12 5.48 7.72
CA LYS A 93 3.30 5.02 6.60
C LYS A 93 1.83 5.34 6.84
N PHE A 94 1.11 5.60 5.76
CA PHE A 94 -0.32 5.88 5.80
C PHE A 94 -1.10 4.58 5.68
N ALA A 95 -1.97 4.29 6.65
CA ALA A 95 -2.89 3.16 6.58
C ALA A 95 -3.95 3.42 5.50
N LEU A 96 -4.13 2.46 4.59
CA LEU A 96 -5.08 2.57 3.46
C LEU A 96 -6.48 2.05 3.77
N PHE A 97 -6.67 1.61 5.00
CA PHE A 97 -7.95 1.35 5.63
C PHE A 97 -8.19 2.46 6.64
N GLY A 98 -9.38 3.04 6.62
CA GLY A 98 -9.74 4.16 7.49
C GLY A 98 -11.21 4.10 7.87
N CYS A 99 -11.54 4.69 9.00
CA CYS A 99 -12.92 4.82 9.44
C CYS A 99 -13.56 5.98 8.68
N PRO A 100 -14.85 5.88 8.29
CA PRO A 100 -15.56 7.00 7.71
C PRO A 100 -15.47 8.21 8.65
N PRO A 101 -15.29 9.44 8.14
CA PRO A 101 -15.11 10.64 8.97
C PRO A 101 -16.27 10.88 9.94
N ASP A 102 -17.49 10.44 9.59
CA ASP A 102 -18.71 10.66 10.38
C ASP A 102 -19.12 9.47 11.23
N HIS A 103 -18.33 8.39 11.27
CA HIS A 103 -18.59 7.22 12.11
C HIS A 103 -17.35 6.90 12.93
N PRO A 104 -17.45 6.82 14.29
CA PRO A 104 -16.32 6.36 15.07
C PRO A 104 -15.90 5.01 14.52
N CYS A 105 -14.58 4.77 14.44
CA CYS A 105 -14.06 3.43 14.27
C CYS A 105 -14.80 2.57 15.27
N ARG A 106 -15.78 1.77 14.80
CA ARG A 106 -16.52 0.91 15.70
C ARG A 106 -15.43 0.12 16.40
N LYS A 107 -15.49 0.02 17.73
CA LYS A 107 -14.70 -0.97 18.46
C LYS A 107 -15.24 -2.30 17.97
N LEU A 108 -14.78 -2.71 16.80
CA LEU A 108 -15.03 -3.99 16.22
C LEU A 108 -14.34 -4.93 17.19
N ASP A 109 -15.08 -5.91 17.67
CA ASP A 109 -14.44 -7.04 18.33
C ASP A 109 -13.50 -7.64 17.29
N THR A 110 -12.22 -7.29 17.38
CA THR A 110 -11.20 -7.61 16.38
C THR A 110 -11.08 -9.12 16.23
N ASP A 111 -11.39 -9.86 17.30
CA ASP A 111 -11.29 -11.30 17.35
C ASP A 111 -12.42 -11.94 16.53
N GLU A 112 -13.68 -11.51 16.72
CA GLU A 112 -14.80 -12.03 15.92
C GLU A 112 -14.63 -11.75 14.43
N GLN A 113 -14.14 -10.57 14.06
CA GLN A 113 -13.88 -10.22 12.66
C GLN A 113 -12.72 -11.01 12.07
N ALA A 114 -11.63 -11.15 12.81
CA ALA A 114 -10.49 -11.91 12.35
C ALA A 114 -10.86 -13.40 12.17
N ILE A 115 -11.68 -13.95 13.05
CA ILE A 115 -12.20 -15.32 12.94
C ILE A 115 -13.16 -15.44 11.75
N ALA A 116 -14.07 -14.47 11.56
CA ALA A 116 -15.00 -14.47 10.43
C ALA A 116 -14.27 -14.38 9.09
N LEU A 117 -13.26 -13.51 8.99
CA LEU A 117 -12.41 -13.37 7.82
C LEU A 117 -11.64 -14.66 7.54
N ALA A 118 -11.03 -15.25 8.58
CA ALA A 118 -10.37 -16.55 8.46
C ALA A 118 -11.30 -17.64 7.93
N LYS A 119 -12.53 -17.72 8.46
CA LYS A 119 -13.53 -18.69 7.98
C LYS A 119 -13.86 -18.46 6.51
N GLN A 120 -14.14 -17.23 6.11
CA GLN A 120 -14.40 -16.86 4.71
C GLN A 120 -13.25 -17.32 3.81
N MET A 121 -12.00 -17.02 4.18
CA MET A 121 -10.82 -17.35 3.39
C MET A 121 -10.54 -18.85 3.32
N ASN A 122 -10.77 -19.60 4.41
CA ASN A 122 -10.65 -21.06 4.41
C ASN A 122 -11.73 -21.71 3.53
N ASP A 123 -12.92 -21.11 3.45
CA ASP A 123 -14.01 -21.55 2.57
C ASP A 123 -13.73 -21.22 1.08
N GLY A 124 -12.56 -20.65 0.76
CA GLY A 124 -12.12 -20.33 -0.61
C GLY A 124 -12.57 -18.96 -1.13
N TYR A 125 -13.12 -18.11 -0.26
CA TYR A 125 -13.55 -16.76 -0.63
C TYR A 125 -12.48 -15.72 -0.24
N PRO A 126 -11.92 -14.97 -1.21
CA PRO A 126 -10.83 -14.04 -0.90
C PRO A 126 -11.29 -12.84 -0.07
N TYR A 127 -10.35 -12.22 0.63
CA TYR A 127 -10.52 -10.83 1.07
C TYR A 127 -10.45 -9.90 -0.13
N ARG A 128 -11.36 -8.93 -0.22
CA ARG A 128 -11.41 -7.93 -1.30
C ARG A 128 -11.54 -6.52 -0.76
N PHE A 129 -10.73 -5.62 -1.31
CA PHE A 129 -10.85 -4.19 -1.11
C PHE A 129 -10.90 -3.50 -2.48
N SER A 130 -12.03 -2.88 -2.81
CA SER A 130 -12.32 -2.45 -4.18
C SER A 130 -11.46 -1.29 -4.68
N ASN A 131 -11.29 -0.24 -3.88
CA ASN A 131 -10.70 1.03 -4.34
C ASN A 131 -9.84 1.68 -3.24
N PHE A 132 -8.60 1.23 -3.05
CA PHE A 132 -7.64 1.91 -2.16
C PHE A 132 -6.94 3.06 -2.87
N LEU A 133 -6.56 4.09 -2.11
CA LEU A 133 -5.91 5.31 -2.62
C LEU A 133 -4.39 5.19 -2.52
N LEU A 134 -3.70 5.03 -3.65
CA LEU A 134 -2.24 5.08 -3.72
C LEU A 134 -1.81 6.46 -4.19
N ALA A 135 -1.19 7.26 -3.32
CA ALA A 135 -0.72 8.59 -3.69
C ALA A 135 0.27 8.52 -4.87
N GLU A 136 0.19 9.47 -5.81
CA GLU A 136 1.09 9.50 -6.98
C GLU A 136 2.57 9.64 -6.60
N LYS A 137 2.85 10.15 -5.40
CA LYS A 137 4.19 10.26 -4.84
C LYS A 137 4.63 9.07 -3.97
N ALA A 138 3.74 8.09 -3.76
CA ALA A 138 4.08 6.88 -3.03
C ALA A 138 4.97 5.99 -3.90
N THR A 139 6.00 5.40 -3.30
CA THR A 139 6.96 4.53 -3.99
C THR A 139 6.83 3.08 -3.53
N GLU A 140 5.98 2.84 -2.54
CA GLU A 140 5.82 1.56 -1.87
C GLU A 140 4.38 1.35 -1.41
N LEU A 141 3.88 0.13 -1.62
CA LEU A 141 2.67 -0.41 -1.02
C LEU A 141 3.06 -1.67 -0.23
N GLU A 142 2.69 -1.72 1.04
CA GLU A 142 2.83 -2.89 1.89
C GLU A 142 1.46 -3.48 2.21
N VAL A 143 1.37 -4.80 2.07
CA VAL A 143 0.25 -5.60 2.56
C VAL A 143 0.78 -6.51 3.66
N GLU A 144 0.35 -6.27 4.88
CA GLU A 144 0.69 -7.06 6.06
C GLU A 144 -0.48 -7.96 6.41
N ILE A 145 -0.19 -9.25 6.56
CA ILE A 145 -1.17 -10.27 6.93
C ILE A 145 -0.73 -10.86 8.27
N ILE A 146 -1.60 -10.80 9.27
CA ILE A 146 -1.41 -11.41 10.59
C ILE A 146 -2.43 -12.53 10.75
N TRP A 147 -2.00 -13.71 11.18
CA TRP A 147 -2.93 -14.84 11.33
C TRP A 147 -2.50 -15.85 12.40
N THR A 148 -3.46 -16.61 12.90
CA THR A 148 -3.19 -17.75 13.80
C THR A 148 -3.45 -19.05 13.07
N LYS A 149 -2.53 -20.02 13.14
CA LYS A 149 -2.78 -21.37 12.62
C LYS A 149 -3.74 -22.14 13.54
N LYS A 150 -4.64 -22.92 12.96
CA LYS A 150 -5.50 -23.83 13.73
C LYS A 150 -4.64 -24.86 14.48
N GLY A 151 -4.85 -25.02 15.79
CA GLY A 151 -4.03 -25.87 16.65
C GLY A 151 -2.71 -25.23 17.11
N SER A 152 -2.53 -23.92 16.92
CA SER A 152 -1.40 -23.15 17.46
C SER A 152 -1.91 -21.82 18.04
N GLU A 153 -3.01 -21.91 18.79
CA GLU A 153 -3.71 -20.79 19.40
C GLU A 153 -2.77 -19.94 20.29
N GLY A 154 -2.93 -18.61 20.25
CA GLY A 154 -2.17 -17.67 21.07
C GLY A 154 -0.80 -17.26 20.52
N ARG A 155 -0.43 -17.70 19.31
CA ARG A 155 0.81 -17.26 18.62
C ARG A 155 0.51 -16.80 17.19
N PRO A 156 0.25 -15.49 16.99
CA PRO A 156 0.05 -14.97 15.65
C PRO A 156 1.35 -15.01 14.84
N LEU A 157 1.21 -15.31 13.56
CA LEU A 157 2.23 -15.21 12.53
C LEU A 157 2.01 -13.93 11.73
N LYS A 158 3.06 -13.43 11.09
CA LYS A 158 3.03 -12.25 10.23
C LYS A 158 3.80 -12.50 8.94
N GLU A 159 3.24 -12.07 7.82
CA GLU A 159 3.90 -11.98 6.51
C GLU A 159 3.62 -10.59 5.92
N THR A 160 4.62 -10.03 5.24
CA THR A 160 4.52 -8.72 4.59
C THR A 160 4.87 -8.88 3.11
N PHE A 161 4.03 -8.33 2.24
CA PHE A 161 4.20 -8.26 0.80
C PHE A 161 4.44 -6.80 0.41
N THR A 162 5.60 -6.50 -0.16
CA THR A 162 6.01 -5.14 -0.49
C THR A 162 6.06 -4.99 -2.01
N PHE A 163 5.25 -4.09 -2.56
CA PHE A 163 5.30 -3.64 -3.94
C PHE A 163 6.07 -2.33 -3.98
N THR A 164 7.05 -2.19 -4.87
CA THR A 164 7.91 -1.01 -4.95
C THR A 164 7.99 -0.51 -6.39
N ALA A 165 8.24 0.79 -6.55
CA ALA A 165 8.50 1.38 -7.86
C ALA A 165 9.79 0.79 -8.47
N GLU A 166 9.73 0.35 -9.73
CA GLU A 166 10.90 -0.17 -10.47
C GLU A 166 11.90 0.93 -10.81
#